data_AF-A0A1K1QY75-F1
#
_entry.id   AF-A0A1K1QY75-F1
#
_cell.length_a   1.000
_cell.length_b   1.000
_cell.length_c   1.000
_cell.angle_alpha   90.00
_cell.angle_beta   90.00
_cell.angle_gamma   90.00
#
_symmetry.space_group_name_H-M   'P 1'
#
loop_
_entity.id
_entity.type
_entity.pdbx_description
1 polymer ?
#
loop_
_entity_poly.entity_id
_entity_poly.type
_entity_poly.pdbx_seq_one_letter_code
_entity_poly.pdbx_strand_id
1 'polypeptide(L)'
;MRIMGRPRALVAVVAGALLLAGCGSGPSQVGSAVIVGDRSVSLDQVQSMIDQAVREQPYAQKLAREHKLDLLGREIVRQTVLHELTLRAAQQEGLVADQAKIAGLAAREDTTPVTDAGQGDQVAVTQIVSKLRDRNETASDVVLEMQLARKYLPKLSVGADYVGISATSATDPAARARAFDLAKQFAADPAKIQATIQQAGQEAQQAQQTGMPGPGGFSDAGMTELFGAAQYLSLAQTPLFGSAANSVVAFQARMPAKPDWYVFVVHSRGTDKAVPADQEAQQPTDQQLTSIGTRLLQPYLAGAGLRVNPRYGVWDVVGMNLAPNQDATKGTVLPLRGAAPAQQ
;
A
#
# COMPACT_ATOMS: atom_id res chain seq x y z
N MET A 1 -31.00 -0.11 -78.92
CA MET A 1 -32.07 0.89 -78.79
C MET A 1 -31.62 1.96 -77.79
N ARG A 2 -31.67 3.22 -78.23
CA ARG A 2 -31.88 4.46 -77.45
C ARG A 2 -33.02 4.25 -76.42
N ILE A 3 -33.23 4.92 -75.27
CA ILE A 3 -32.80 6.18 -74.64
C ILE A 3 -33.57 6.29 -73.29
N MET A 4 -33.04 7.04 -72.30
CA MET A 4 -33.72 7.66 -71.11
C MET A 4 -34.37 6.76 -70.03
N GLY A 5 -34.27 7.03 -68.73
CA GLY A 5 -33.67 8.17 -68.03
C GLY A 5 -33.66 7.97 -66.50
N ARG A 6 -32.76 8.69 -65.84
CA ARG A 6 -32.89 9.21 -64.46
C ARG A 6 -33.48 10.64 -64.59
N PRO A 7 -34.13 11.28 -63.59
CA PRO A 7 -33.71 11.31 -62.18
C PRO A 7 -34.81 11.56 -61.10
N ARG A 8 -34.40 11.47 -59.82
CA ARG A 8 -34.79 12.26 -58.62
C ARG A 8 -34.57 11.34 -57.40
N ALA A 9 -33.45 11.44 -56.69
CA ALA A 9 -33.12 12.43 -55.65
C ALA A 9 -34.03 12.31 -54.41
N LEU A 10 -33.36 12.28 -53.24
CA LEU A 10 -33.88 12.30 -51.86
C LEU A 10 -34.28 10.94 -51.25
N VAL A 11 -33.31 10.26 -50.64
CA VAL A 11 -33.54 9.62 -49.33
C VAL A 11 -32.43 10.03 -48.38
N ALA A 12 -32.88 10.54 -47.25
CA ALA A 12 -32.18 11.23 -46.19
C ALA A 12 -30.96 10.50 -45.63
N VAL A 13 -29.94 11.32 -45.36
CA VAL A 13 -28.87 11.12 -44.38
C VAL A 13 -29.50 10.74 -43.04
N VAL A 14 -29.47 9.45 -42.69
CA VAL A 14 -29.66 9.04 -41.30
C VAL A 14 -28.36 9.34 -40.58
N ALA A 15 -28.45 10.36 -39.74
CA ALA A 15 -27.39 10.92 -38.94
C ALA A 15 -26.63 9.84 -38.15
N GLY A 16 -25.32 9.82 -38.36
CA GLY A 16 -24.37 9.25 -37.41
C GLY A 16 -24.40 10.06 -36.11
N ALA A 17 -25.12 9.55 -35.12
CA ALA A 17 -25.15 10.09 -33.76
C ALA A 17 -25.13 8.96 -32.71
N LEU A 18 -24.36 7.89 -32.95
CA LEU A 18 -24.18 6.76 -32.01
C LEU A 18 -22.72 6.50 -31.61
N LEU A 19 -21.80 7.47 -31.79
CA LEU A 19 -20.38 7.29 -31.46
C LEU A 19 -19.78 8.34 -30.50
N LEU A 20 -20.60 9.01 -29.69
CA LEU A 20 -20.11 9.97 -28.67
C LEU A 20 -20.66 9.75 -27.25
N ALA A 21 -21.21 8.57 -26.95
CA ALA A 21 -21.44 8.13 -25.57
C ALA A 21 -20.34 7.12 -25.19
N GLY A 22 -19.25 7.59 -24.59
CA GLY A 22 -18.19 6.67 -24.16
C GLY A 22 -16.90 7.27 -23.58
N CYS A 23 -16.75 8.59 -23.49
CA CYS A 23 -15.59 9.20 -22.83
C CYS A 23 -16.07 10.20 -21.78
N GLY A 24 -16.46 9.72 -20.59
CA GLY A 24 -16.80 10.59 -19.47
C GLY A 24 -17.69 9.99 -18.37
N SER A 25 -18.08 8.72 -18.45
CA SER A 25 -19.00 8.07 -17.50
C SER A 25 -18.30 7.39 -16.31
N GLY A 26 -17.15 7.91 -15.89
CA GLY A 26 -16.55 7.51 -14.61
C GLY A 26 -17.25 8.23 -13.45
N PRO A 27 -17.30 7.65 -12.24
CA PRO A 27 -17.90 8.31 -11.09
C PRO A 27 -17.31 9.72 -10.88
N SER A 28 -18.18 10.71 -10.65
CA SER A 28 -17.72 12.07 -10.37
C SER A 28 -16.96 12.10 -9.05
N GLN A 29 -15.85 12.84 -9.00
CA GLN A 29 -15.19 13.10 -7.71
C GLN A 29 -16.06 13.95 -6.78
N VAL A 30 -16.98 14.73 -7.36
CA VAL A 30 -17.99 15.47 -6.61
C VAL A 30 -18.90 14.47 -5.88
N GLY A 31 -18.97 14.57 -4.56
CA GLY A 31 -19.79 13.68 -3.72
C GLY A 31 -19.13 12.35 -3.33
N SER A 32 -17.92 12.07 -3.83
CA SER A 32 -17.22 10.81 -3.59
C SER A 32 -16.15 10.96 -2.51
N ALA A 33 -16.09 10.02 -1.57
CA ALA A 33 -15.03 9.88 -0.58
C ALA A 33 -13.79 9.20 -1.18
N VAL A 34 -14.02 8.16 -1.99
CA VAL A 34 -12.97 7.47 -2.75
C VAL A 34 -13.54 6.86 -4.01
N ILE A 35 -12.69 6.77 -5.02
CA ILE A 35 -12.94 6.02 -6.26
C ILE A 35 -11.78 5.03 -6.44
N VAL A 36 -12.12 3.77 -6.71
CA VAL A 36 -11.19 2.71 -7.09
C VAL A 36 -11.75 2.03 -8.33
N GLY A 37 -11.15 2.31 -9.48
CA GLY A 37 -11.61 1.82 -10.78
C GLY A 37 -12.97 2.41 -11.14
N ASP A 38 -13.95 1.53 -11.32
CA ASP A 38 -15.35 1.85 -11.56
C ASP A 38 -16.17 1.99 -10.28
N ARG A 39 -15.63 1.58 -9.12
CA ARG A 39 -16.31 1.67 -7.84
C ARG A 39 -16.05 3.01 -7.17
N SER A 40 -17.08 3.53 -6.52
CA SER A 40 -16.99 4.73 -5.71
C SER A 40 -17.78 4.59 -4.43
N VAL A 41 -17.20 5.09 -3.33
CA VAL A 41 -17.89 5.27 -2.05
C VAL A 41 -18.22 6.74 -1.91
N SER A 42 -19.49 7.04 -1.62
CA SER A 42 -19.97 8.41 -1.44
C SER A 42 -19.58 9.00 -0.08
N LEU A 43 -19.56 10.33 0.01
CA LEU A 43 -19.39 11.03 1.28
C LEU A 43 -20.50 10.68 2.28
N ASP A 44 -21.74 10.50 1.81
CA ASP A 44 -22.90 10.16 2.63
C ASP A 44 -22.76 8.76 3.23
N GLN A 45 -22.22 7.80 2.47
CA GLN A 45 -21.97 6.45 2.98
C GLN A 45 -20.93 6.47 4.10
N VAL A 46 -19.82 7.21 3.93
CA VAL A 46 -18.82 7.37 5.00
C VAL A 46 -19.44 8.06 6.22
N GLN A 47 -20.24 9.12 6.02
CA GLN A 47 -20.89 9.81 7.13
C GLN A 47 -21.87 8.89 7.88
N SER A 48 -22.67 8.08 7.18
CA SER A 48 -23.59 7.12 7.81
C SER A 48 -22.84 6.09 8.65
N MET A 49 -21.68 5.61 8.19
CA MET A 49 -20.85 4.68 8.96
C MET A 49 -20.26 5.35 10.19
N ILE A 50 -19.83 6.62 10.11
CA ILE A 50 -19.38 7.39 11.27
C ILE A 50 -20.52 7.56 12.28
N ASP A 51 -21.72 7.92 11.82
CA ASP A 51 -22.87 8.11 12.69
C ASP A 51 -23.28 6.79 13.38
N GLN A 52 -23.23 5.68 12.65
CA GLN A 52 -23.41 4.35 13.21
C GLN A 52 -22.37 4.04 14.28
N ALA A 53 -21.08 4.29 13.99
CA ALA A 53 -19.99 4.09 14.94
C ALA A 53 -20.26 4.85 16.24
N VAL A 54 -20.63 6.13 16.15
CA VAL A 54 -20.89 6.97 17.33
C VAL A 54 -22.10 6.47 18.12
N ARG A 55 -23.14 5.94 17.46
CA ARG A 55 -24.29 5.35 18.15
C ARG A 55 -23.94 4.07 18.89
N GLU A 56 -23.13 3.20 18.28
CA GLU A 56 -22.96 1.81 18.71
C GLU A 56 -21.68 1.56 19.52
N GLN A 57 -20.66 2.40 19.37
CA GLN A 57 -19.32 2.16 19.90
C GLN A 57 -18.92 3.22 20.93
N PRO A 58 -18.73 2.86 22.22
CA PRO A 58 -18.31 3.80 23.27
C PRO A 58 -17.02 4.56 22.93
N TYR A 59 -16.06 3.92 22.29
CA TYR A 59 -14.82 4.57 21.87
C TYR A 59 -15.05 5.59 20.75
N ALA A 60 -15.98 5.36 19.82
CA ALA A 60 -16.33 6.35 18.80
C ALA A 60 -17.00 7.59 19.43
N GLN A 61 -17.79 7.43 20.49
CA GLN A 61 -18.34 8.55 21.27
C GLN A 61 -17.23 9.37 21.95
N LYS A 62 -16.17 8.71 22.44
CA LYS A 62 -14.96 9.38 22.94
C LYS A 62 -14.30 10.19 21.82
N LEU A 63 -14.08 9.58 20.65
CA LEU A 63 -13.51 10.29 19.49
C LEU A 63 -14.37 11.47 19.05
N ALA A 64 -15.70 11.37 19.12
CA ALA A 64 -16.61 12.48 18.85
C ALA A 64 -16.40 13.66 19.83
N ARG A 65 -16.33 13.38 21.13
CA ARG A 65 -16.06 14.40 22.17
C ARG A 65 -14.68 15.02 22.03
N GLU A 66 -13.70 14.27 21.52
CA GLU A 66 -12.34 14.73 21.26
C GLU A 66 -12.14 15.37 19.89
N HIS A 67 -13.20 15.51 19.08
CA HIS A 67 -13.15 16.02 17.70
C HIS A 67 -12.21 15.24 16.76
N LYS A 68 -12.09 13.92 16.97
CA LYS A 68 -11.21 13.01 16.22
C LYS A 68 -11.95 12.05 15.28
N LEU A 69 -13.17 12.38 14.85
CA LEU A 69 -13.95 11.54 13.93
C LEU A 69 -13.33 11.45 12.52
N ASP A 70 -12.40 12.34 12.19
CA ASP A 70 -11.59 12.24 10.98
C ASP A 70 -10.74 10.96 10.94
N LEU A 71 -10.35 10.42 12.10
CA LEU A 71 -9.66 9.12 12.17
C LEU A 71 -10.56 7.97 11.70
N LEU A 72 -11.85 7.97 12.10
CA LEU A 72 -12.82 6.98 11.62
C LEU A 72 -13.07 7.15 10.12
N GLY A 73 -13.24 8.39 9.64
CA GLY A 73 -13.44 8.66 8.22
C GLY A 73 -12.29 8.14 7.35
N ARG A 74 -11.04 8.39 7.76
CA ARG A 74 -9.86 7.85 7.07
C ARG A 74 -9.80 6.33 7.11
N GLU A 75 -10.11 5.73 8.25
CA GLU A 75 -10.07 4.27 8.40
C GLU A 75 -11.15 3.57 7.56
N ILE A 76 -12.37 4.14 7.49
CA ILE A 76 -13.44 3.66 6.59
C ILE A 76 -12.95 3.65 5.15
N VAL A 77 -12.42 4.78 4.67
CA VAL A 77 -11.93 4.89 3.29
C VAL A 77 -10.76 3.93 3.04
N ARG A 78 -9.84 3.79 4.01
CA ARG A 78 -8.72 2.85 3.90
C ARG A 78 -9.20 1.41 3.72
N GLN A 79 -10.11 0.95 4.57
CA GLN A 79 -10.63 -0.42 4.49
C GLN A 79 -11.39 -0.67 3.18
N THR A 80 -12.14 0.32 2.67
CA THR A 80 -12.73 0.23 1.33
C THR A 80 -11.65 0.06 0.25
N VAL A 81 -10.59 0.89 0.27
CA VAL A 81 -9.52 0.78 -0.73
C VAL A 81 -8.87 -0.59 -0.69
N LEU A 82 -8.56 -1.11 0.50
CA LEU A 82 -7.96 -2.44 0.63
C LEU A 82 -8.91 -3.54 0.15
N HIS A 83 -10.19 -3.47 0.49
CA HIS A 83 -11.19 -4.42 0.00
C HIS A 83 -11.21 -4.49 -1.53
N GLU A 84 -11.30 -3.33 -2.19
CA GLU A 84 -11.34 -3.28 -3.67
C GLU A 84 -10.03 -3.78 -4.29
N LEU A 85 -8.88 -3.49 -3.67
CA LEU A 85 -7.60 -4.03 -4.12
C LEU A 85 -7.52 -5.55 -3.92
N THR A 86 -8.07 -6.08 -2.82
CA THR A 86 -8.14 -7.52 -2.54
C THR A 86 -9.01 -8.23 -3.57
N LEU A 87 -10.19 -7.70 -3.89
CA LEU A 87 -11.05 -8.26 -4.94
C LEU A 87 -10.36 -8.25 -6.30
N ARG A 88 -9.69 -7.15 -6.65
CA ARG A 88 -8.93 -7.04 -7.90
C ARG A 88 -7.79 -8.05 -7.97
N ALA A 89 -7.01 -8.15 -6.89
CA ALA A 89 -5.92 -9.12 -6.81
C ALA A 89 -6.47 -10.54 -6.92
N ALA A 90 -7.55 -10.88 -6.21
CA ALA A 90 -8.18 -12.18 -6.30
C ALA A 90 -8.64 -12.53 -7.73
N GLN A 91 -9.27 -11.57 -8.42
CA GLN A 91 -9.69 -11.75 -9.80
C GLN A 91 -8.50 -11.98 -10.75
N GLN A 92 -7.46 -11.15 -10.65
CA GLN A 92 -6.27 -11.25 -11.51
C GLN A 92 -5.47 -12.53 -11.23
N GLU A 93 -5.46 -12.97 -9.98
CA GLU A 93 -4.71 -14.15 -9.54
C GLU A 93 -5.48 -15.46 -9.59
N GLY A 94 -6.76 -15.42 -9.96
CA GLY A 94 -7.66 -16.58 -9.98
C GLY A 94 -7.89 -17.17 -8.58
N LEU A 95 -7.87 -16.34 -7.53
CA LEU A 95 -8.09 -16.77 -6.16
C LEU A 95 -9.59 -16.79 -5.84
N VAL A 96 -10.00 -17.81 -5.09
CA VAL A 96 -11.37 -17.97 -4.61
C VAL A 96 -11.32 -18.23 -3.11
N ALA A 97 -12.03 -17.42 -2.34
CA ALA A 97 -12.08 -17.55 -0.90
C ALA A 97 -12.83 -18.84 -0.51
N ASP A 98 -12.22 -19.61 0.38
CA ASP A 98 -12.80 -20.83 0.95
C ASP A 98 -13.95 -20.45 1.90
N GLN A 99 -15.17 -20.84 1.55
CA GLN A 99 -16.38 -20.49 2.29
C GLN A 99 -16.39 -21.05 3.72
N ALA A 100 -15.78 -22.21 3.96
CA ALA A 100 -15.69 -22.77 5.31
C ALA A 100 -14.74 -21.94 6.19
N LYS A 101 -13.65 -21.42 5.61
CA LYS A 101 -12.73 -20.52 6.32
C LYS A 101 -13.37 -19.15 6.58
N ILE A 102 -14.13 -18.62 5.62
CA ILE A 102 -14.91 -17.38 5.81
C ILE A 102 -15.85 -17.55 7.00
N ALA A 103 -16.69 -18.59 6.98
CA ALA A 103 -17.64 -18.85 8.06
C ALA A 103 -16.94 -19.03 9.41
N GLY A 104 -15.81 -19.76 9.44
CA GLY A 104 -15.02 -19.97 10.65
C GLY A 104 -14.40 -18.70 11.22
N LEU A 105 -13.93 -17.78 10.37
CA LEU A 105 -13.39 -16.48 10.80
C LEU A 105 -14.50 -15.52 11.22
N ALA A 106 -15.58 -15.41 10.44
CA ALA A 106 -16.73 -14.56 10.76
C ALA A 106 -17.40 -14.96 12.09
N ALA A 107 -17.42 -16.26 12.41
CA ALA A 107 -17.94 -16.76 13.68
C ALA A 107 -17.05 -16.44 14.90
N ARG A 108 -15.76 -16.15 14.68
CA ARG A 108 -14.81 -15.75 15.73
C ARG A 108 -14.76 -14.26 15.96
N GLU A 109 -15.44 -13.47 15.13
CA GLU A 109 -15.45 -12.03 15.26
C GLU A 109 -16.13 -11.61 16.56
N ASP A 110 -15.38 -10.91 17.40
CA ASP A 110 -15.91 -10.35 18.64
C ASP A 110 -16.99 -9.31 18.30
N THR A 111 -18.16 -9.43 18.93
CA THR A 111 -19.29 -8.51 18.73
C THR A 111 -19.37 -7.45 19.82
N THR A 112 -18.48 -7.51 20.80
CA THR A 112 -18.46 -6.57 21.93
C THR A 112 -18.16 -5.16 21.42
N PRO A 113 -18.90 -4.13 21.87
CA PRO A 113 -18.57 -2.75 21.53
C PRO A 113 -17.15 -2.38 21.96
N VAL A 114 -16.46 -1.60 21.13
CA VAL A 114 -15.09 -1.16 21.40
C VAL A 114 -15.13 -0.09 22.50
N THR A 115 -14.49 -0.39 23.62
CA THR A 115 -14.30 0.51 24.76
C THR A 115 -12.85 0.97 24.87
N ASP A 116 -12.57 1.96 25.71
CA ASP A 116 -11.20 2.40 25.96
C ASP A 116 -10.52 1.46 26.97
N ALA A 117 -9.58 0.65 26.48
CA ALA A 117 -8.74 -0.25 27.27
C ALA A 117 -7.25 0.11 27.11
N GLY A 118 -6.94 1.35 26.72
CA GLY A 118 -5.56 1.81 26.53
C GLY A 118 -4.88 1.36 25.23
N GLN A 119 -5.62 0.77 24.29
CA GLN A 119 -5.10 0.28 23.00
C GLN A 119 -4.64 1.40 22.03
N GLY A 120 -5.01 2.65 22.30
CA GLY A 120 -4.74 3.81 21.46
C GLY A 120 -5.68 3.95 20.26
N ASP A 121 -5.74 5.17 19.72
CA ASP A 121 -6.75 5.55 18.71
C ASP A 121 -6.68 4.67 17.45
N GLN A 122 -5.48 4.35 16.95
CA GLN A 122 -5.30 3.58 15.70
C GLN A 122 -5.87 2.16 15.79
N VAL A 123 -5.64 1.46 16.90
CA VAL A 123 -6.15 0.10 17.10
C VAL A 123 -7.67 0.14 17.25
N ALA A 124 -8.17 1.09 18.03
CA ALA A 124 -9.60 1.23 18.27
C ALA A 124 -10.38 1.57 16.99
N VAL A 125 -9.93 2.51 16.16
CA VAL A 125 -10.63 2.83 14.90
C VAL A 125 -10.63 1.67 13.94
N THR A 126 -9.53 0.90 13.84
CA THR A 126 -9.47 -0.29 12.98
C THR A 126 -10.52 -1.31 13.41
N GLN A 127 -10.60 -1.61 14.70
CA GLN A 127 -11.59 -2.54 15.26
C GLN A 127 -13.02 -2.07 15.04
N ILE A 128 -13.29 -0.78 15.27
CA ILE A 128 -14.62 -0.19 15.06
C ILE A 128 -15.04 -0.34 13.61
N VAL A 129 -14.20 0.08 12.66
CA VAL A 129 -14.55 0.07 11.24
C VAL A 129 -14.72 -1.35 10.71
N SER A 130 -13.91 -2.31 11.15
CA SER A 130 -14.12 -3.72 10.79
C SER A 130 -15.48 -4.24 11.27
N LYS A 131 -15.93 -3.87 12.48
CA LYS A 131 -17.25 -4.25 13.02
C LYS A 131 -18.43 -3.58 12.31
N LEU A 132 -18.20 -2.47 11.61
CA LEU A 132 -19.25 -1.78 10.82
C LEU A 132 -19.46 -2.40 9.44
N ARG A 133 -18.49 -3.19 8.96
CA ARG A 133 -18.56 -3.88 7.66
C ARG A 133 -19.27 -5.22 7.80
N ASP A 134 -19.65 -5.80 6.67
CA ASP A 134 -20.13 -7.18 6.66
C ASP A 134 -19.00 -8.13 7.13
N ARG A 135 -19.34 -9.03 8.05
CA ARG A 135 -18.37 -9.94 8.67
C ARG A 135 -17.82 -10.96 7.68
N ASN A 136 -18.65 -11.42 6.75
CA ASN A 136 -18.22 -12.35 5.72
C ASN A 136 -17.31 -11.65 4.72
N GLU A 137 -17.58 -10.39 4.39
CA GLU A 137 -16.70 -9.56 3.55
C GLU A 137 -15.33 -9.38 4.22
N THR A 138 -15.30 -8.97 5.49
CA THR A 138 -14.03 -8.80 6.23
C THR A 138 -13.27 -10.13 6.37
N ALA A 139 -13.97 -11.22 6.65
CA ALA A 139 -13.37 -12.55 6.70
C ALA A 139 -12.86 -13.01 5.31
N SER A 140 -13.59 -12.69 4.24
CA SER A 140 -13.17 -12.99 2.87
C SER A 140 -11.90 -12.24 2.50
N ASP A 141 -11.79 -10.95 2.86
CA ASP A 141 -10.56 -10.17 2.64
C ASP A 141 -9.35 -10.86 3.30
N VAL A 142 -9.48 -11.23 4.57
CA VAL A 142 -8.42 -11.94 5.32
C VAL A 142 -8.03 -13.26 4.64
N VAL A 143 -9.01 -14.07 4.22
CA VAL A 143 -8.75 -15.34 3.54
C VAL A 143 -8.01 -15.12 2.21
N LEU A 144 -8.44 -14.15 1.41
CA LEU A 144 -7.83 -13.86 0.11
C LEU A 144 -6.41 -13.29 0.27
N GLU A 145 -6.18 -12.39 1.23
CA GLU A 145 -4.85 -11.88 1.55
C GLU A 145 -3.91 -12.99 2.01
N MET A 146 -4.37 -13.90 2.87
CA MET A 146 -3.58 -15.07 3.28
C MET A 146 -3.28 -16.01 2.10
N GLN A 147 -4.22 -16.22 1.19
CA GLN A 147 -4.00 -17.02 -0.02
C GLN A 147 -2.97 -16.37 -0.94
N LEU A 148 -3.07 -15.04 -1.14
CA LEU A 148 -2.12 -14.26 -1.93
C LEU A 148 -0.70 -14.37 -1.34
N ALA A 149 -0.58 -14.21 -0.02
CA ALA A 149 0.70 -14.41 0.67
C ALA A 149 1.24 -15.83 0.48
N ARG A 150 0.42 -16.87 0.69
CA ARG A 150 0.85 -18.26 0.51
C ARG A 150 1.28 -18.57 -0.93
N LYS A 151 0.64 -17.95 -1.93
CA LYS A 151 0.99 -18.11 -3.35
C LYS A 151 2.40 -17.59 -3.65
N TYR A 152 2.74 -16.42 -3.11
CA TYR A 152 3.96 -15.71 -3.49
C TYR A 152 5.12 -15.86 -2.51
N LEU A 153 4.86 -15.98 -1.21
CA LEU A 153 5.89 -15.96 -0.16
C LEU A 153 7.08 -16.90 -0.42
N PRO A 154 6.91 -18.16 -0.89
CA PRO A 154 8.03 -19.06 -1.13
C PRO A 154 8.94 -18.67 -2.31
N LYS A 155 8.47 -17.78 -3.19
CA LYS A 155 9.13 -17.41 -4.46
C LYS A 155 9.36 -15.91 -4.58
N LEU A 156 8.93 -15.14 -3.59
CA LEU A 156 9.00 -13.70 -3.61
C LEU A 156 10.41 -13.26 -3.22
N SER A 157 11.06 -12.54 -4.14
CA SER A 157 12.42 -12.09 -4.02
C SER A 157 12.56 -10.62 -4.39
N VAL A 158 13.46 -9.90 -3.71
CA VAL A 158 13.83 -8.53 -4.06
C VAL A 158 15.34 -8.41 -4.11
N GLY A 159 15.88 -8.01 -5.26
CA GLY A 159 17.27 -7.61 -5.40
C GLY A 159 17.40 -6.11 -5.19
N ALA A 160 18.15 -5.67 -4.19
CA ALA A 160 18.26 -4.25 -3.84
C ALA A 160 19.63 -3.87 -3.28
N ASP A 161 19.98 -2.60 -3.43
CA ASP A 161 21.00 -1.95 -2.60
C ASP A 161 20.32 -1.14 -1.49
N TYR A 162 21.01 -0.88 -0.38
CA TYR A 162 20.42 -0.10 0.71
C TYR A 162 21.41 0.77 1.47
N VAL A 163 20.86 1.81 2.10
CA VAL A 163 21.52 2.67 3.09
C VAL A 163 20.63 2.82 4.32
N GLY A 164 21.18 2.60 5.51
CA GLY A 164 20.56 2.89 6.79
C GLY A 164 20.97 4.28 7.30
N ILE A 165 20.03 5.02 7.88
CA ILE A 165 20.22 6.35 8.47
C ILE A 165 19.80 6.28 9.93
N SER A 166 20.74 6.63 10.80
CA SER A 166 20.54 6.64 12.25
C SER A 166 19.44 7.62 12.63
N ALA A 167 18.49 7.15 13.45
CA ALA A 167 17.46 7.98 14.05
C ALA A 167 17.56 7.96 15.58
N THR A 168 17.29 9.11 16.20
CA THR A 168 17.30 9.25 17.67
C THR A 168 15.99 8.80 18.32
N SER A 169 14.91 8.74 17.53
CA SER A 169 13.59 8.27 17.96
C SER A 169 12.76 7.81 16.77
N ALA A 170 11.66 7.11 17.03
CA ALA A 170 10.71 6.68 15.98
C ALA A 170 10.10 7.86 15.20
N THR A 171 10.10 9.07 15.75
CA THR A 171 9.52 10.26 15.13
C THR A 171 10.58 11.31 14.78
N ASP A 172 11.85 10.92 14.64
CA ASP A 172 12.95 11.83 14.33
C ASP A 172 12.75 12.50 12.95
N PRO A 173 12.42 13.81 12.91
CA PRO A 173 12.12 14.49 11.67
C PRO A 173 13.38 14.72 10.82
N ALA A 174 14.56 14.83 11.43
CA ALA A 174 15.81 15.07 10.73
C ALA A 174 16.33 13.78 10.05
N ALA A 175 16.19 12.63 10.71
CA ALA A 175 16.46 11.34 10.08
C ALA A 175 15.49 11.06 8.92
N ARG A 176 14.20 11.36 9.10
CA ARG A 176 13.20 11.26 8.02
C ARG A 176 13.55 12.14 6.83
N ALA A 177 13.87 13.42 7.07
CA ALA A 177 14.23 14.36 6.00
C ALA A 177 15.45 13.86 5.20
N ARG A 178 16.51 13.42 5.89
CA ARG A 178 17.70 12.83 5.24
C ARG A 178 17.36 11.61 4.39
N ALA A 179 16.53 10.70 4.89
CA ALA A 179 16.10 9.52 4.14
C ALA A 179 15.30 9.90 2.88
N PHE A 180 14.42 10.89 2.99
CA PHE A 180 13.60 11.33 1.88
C PHE A 180 14.42 12.06 0.83
N ASP A 181 15.37 12.89 1.24
CA ASP A 181 16.24 13.60 0.31
C ASP A 181 17.23 12.67 -0.38
N LEU A 182 17.76 11.66 0.34
CA LEU A 182 18.56 10.60 -0.25
C LEU A 182 17.74 9.78 -1.26
N ALA A 183 16.49 9.43 -0.92
CA ALA A 183 15.61 8.72 -1.85
C ALA A 183 15.35 9.51 -3.14
N LYS A 184 15.11 10.82 -3.03
CA LYS A 184 14.97 11.71 -4.20
C LYS A 184 16.26 11.79 -5.00
N GLN A 185 17.42 11.84 -4.33
CA GLN A 185 18.72 11.87 -5.01
C GLN A 185 18.95 10.60 -5.81
N PHE A 186 18.74 9.42 -5.22
CA PHE A 186 18.86 8.13 -5.91
C PHE A 186 17.85 8.01 -7.06
N ALA A 187 16.61 8.45 -6.84
CA ALA A 187 15.58 8.48 -7.88
C ALA A 187 15.97 9.38 -9.07
N ALA A 188 16.60 10.53 -8.80
CA ALA A 188 16.96 11.52 -9.80
C ALA A 188 18.27 11.22 -10.54
N ASP A 189 19.24 10.58 -9.87
CA ASP A 189 20.60 10.37 -10.36
C ASP A 189 21.14 8.98 -9.96
N PRO A 190 20.75 7.92 -10.69
CA PRO A 190 21.17 6.55 -10.38
C PRO A 190 22.69 6.34 -10.40
N ALA A 191 23.45 7.19 -11.10
CA ALA A 191 24.90 7.08 -11.18
C ALA A 191 25.60 7.37 -9.84
N LYS A 192 24.93 8.07 -8.92
CA LYS A 192 25.48 8.38 -7.58
C LYS A 192 25.31 7.24 -6.57
N ILE A 193 24.42 6.29 -6.82
CA ILE A 193 24.00 5.26 -5.85
C ILE A 193 25.22 4.50 -5.33
N GLN A 194 26.03 3.91 -6.22
CA GLN A 194 27.16 3.08 -5.81
C GLN A 194 28.18 3.83 -4.95
N ALA A 195 28.53 5.07 -5.33
CA ALA A 195 29.48 5.88 -4.57
C ALA A 195 28.93 6.24 -3.18
N THR A 196 27.64 6.60 -3.08
CA THR A 196 27.01 6.92 -1.80
C THR A 196 26.91 5.70 -0.89
N ILE A 197 26.62 4.52 -1.42
CA ILE A 197 26.55 3.29 -0.63
C ILE A 197 27.93 2.89 -0.09
N GLN A 198 28.98 3.02 -0.92
CA GLN A 198 30.36 2.78 -0.48
C GLN A 198 30.76 3.74 0.64
N GLN A 199 30.42 5.03 0.51
CA GLN A 199 30.65 6.02 1.57
C GLN A 199 29.88 5.64 2.85
N ALA A 200 28.59 5.29 2.73
CA ALA A 200 27.76 4.93 3.86
C ALA A 200 28.30 3.70 4.61
N GLY A 201 28.80 2.69 3.88
CA GLY A 201 29.42 1.51 4.48
C GLY A 201 30.69 1.84 5.28
N GLN A 202 31.55 2.72 4.75
CA GLN A 202 32.74 3.18 5.47
C GLN A 202 32.39 3.96 6.74
N GLU A 203 31.43 4.88 6.65
CA GLU A 203 30.95 5.67 7.80
C GLU A 203 30.30 4.77 8.86
N ALA A 204 29.48 3.80 8.47
CA ALA A 204 28.83 2.87 9.39
C ALA A 204 29.86 1.99 10.14
N GLN A 205 30.89 1.49 9.45
CA GLN A 205 31.97 0.73 10.06
C GLN A 205 32.79 1.58 11.05
N GLN A 206 33.09 2.83 10.69
CA GLN A 206 33.78 3.76 11.58
C GLN A 206 32.93 4.09 12.82
N ALA A 207 31.63 4.27 12.64
CA ALA A 207 30.72 4.54 13.75
C ALA A 207 30.63 3.36 14.73
N GLN A 208 30.68 2.13 14.22
CA GLN A 208 30.74 0.93 15.06
C GLN A 208 32.04 0.84 15.88
N GLN A 209 33.17 1.29 15.32
CA GLN A 209 34.48 1.26 16.00
C GLN A 209 34.64 2.39 17.03
N THR A 210 34.10 3.57 16.74
CA THR A 210 34.31 4.79 17.55
C THR A 210 33.14 5.10 18.49
N GLY A 211 31.97 4.50 18.26
CA GLY A 211 30.74 4.84 18.97
C GLY A 211 30.14 6.19 18.59
N MET A 212 30.70 6.90 17.59
CA MET A 212 30.25 8.21 17.14
C MET A 212 29.68 8.12 15.71
N PRO A 213 28.51 8.73 15.42
CA PRO A 213 27.96 8.73 14.07
C PRO A 213 28.87 9.52 13.10
N GLY A 214 29.00 9.02 11.88
CA GLY A 214 29.65 9.73 10.78
C GLY A 214 28.89 11.00 10.36
N PRO A 215 29.50 11.86 9.52
CA PRO A 215 28.89 13.12 9.09
C PRO A 215 27.58 12.93 8.29
N GLY A 216 27.42 11.81 7.56
CA GLY A 216 26.15 11.45 6.92
C GLY A 216 25.12 10.88 7.89
N GLY A 217 25.56 10.44 9.07
CA GLY A 217 24.76 9.74 10.07
C GLY A 217 24.23 8.40 9.57
N PHE A 218 24.99 7.73 8.70
CA PHE A 218 24.68 6.39 8.22
C PHE A 218 24.85 5.36 9.34
N SER A 219 23.93 4.40 9.42
CA SER A 219 23.97 3.30 10.38
C SER A 219 24.30 1.95 9.75
N ASP A 220 24.09 1.81 8.45
CA ASP A 220 24.20 0.56 7.72
C ASP A 220 24.28 0.81 6.20
N ALA A 221 24.79 -0.14 5.44
CA ALA A 221 24.81 -0.11 3.97
C ALA A 221 25.03 -1.51 3.39
N GLY A 222 24.39 -1.81 2.25
CA GLY A 222 24.57 -3.08 1.53
C GLY A 222 24.41 -2.91 0.02
N MET A 223 25.10 -3.77 -0.74
CA MET A 223 25.11 -3.74 -2.21
C MET A 223 24.78 -5.11 -2.78
N THR A 224 23.93 -5.13 -3.81
CA THR A 224 23.54 -6.33 -4.57
C THR A 224 22.93 -7.41 -3.66
N GLU A 225 22.17 -6.97 -2.66
CA GLU A 225 21.53 -7.88 -1.71
C GLU A 225 20.32 -8.54 -2.36
N LEU A 226 20.14 -9.83 -2.09
CA LEU A 226 18.98 -10.59 -2.53
C LEU A 226 18.15 -11.01 -1.32
N PHE A 227 17.03 -10.34 -1.11
CA PHE A 227 16.11 -10.63 -0.01
C PHE A 227 15.06 -11.64 -0.45
N GLY A 228 15.03 -12.81 0.19
CA GLY A 228 13.94 -13.77 0.06
C GLY A 228 12.85 -13.57 1.12
N ALA A 229 11.60 -13.44 0.70
CA ALA A 229 10.50 -13.10 1.62
C ALA A 229 10.27 -14.17 2.69
N ALA A 230 10.47 -15.45 2.37
CA ALA A 230 10.33 -16.56 3.30
C ALA A 230 11.42 -16.57 4.39
N GLN A 231 12.61 -16.05 4.08
CA GLN A 231 13.73 -15.92 5.00
C GLN A 231 13.59 -14.66 5.88
N TYR A 232 13.06 -13.58 5.30
CA TYR A 232 12.93 -12.28 5.96
C TYR A 232 11.46 -11.86 6.15
N LEU A 233 10.69 -12.59 6.96
CA LEU A 233 9.25 -12.32 7.15
C LEU A 233 8.93 -10.92 7.69
N SER A 234 9.83 -10.33 8.48
CA SER A 234 9.65 -8.96 8.97
C SER A 234 9.74 -7.94 7.83
N LEU A 235 10.64 -8.15 6.87
CA LEU A 235 10.76 -7.33 5.66
C LEU A 235 9.63 -7.63 4.67
N ALA A 236 9.15 -8.87 4.57
CA ALA A 236 8.05 -9.26 3.67
C ALA A 236 6.75 -8.47 3.90
N GLN A 237 6.56 -7.92 5.09
CA GLN A 237 5.41 -7.07 5.46
C GLN A 237 5.61 -5.59 5.08
N THR A 238 6.78 -5.21 4.61
CA THR A 238 7.21 -3.83 4.36
C THR A 238 7.12 -3.45 2.88
N PRO A 239 7.20 -2.15 2.54
CA PRO A 239 7.14 -1.70 1.14
C PRO A 239 8.25 -2.26 0.27
N LEU A 240 9.38 -2.74 0.83
CA LEU A 240 10.45 -3.37 0.06
C LEU A 240 9.91 -4.46 -0.87
N PHE A 241 9.06 -5.35 -0.34
CA PHE A 241 8.49 -6.48 -1.08
C PHE A 241 7.22 -6.14 -1.88
N GLY A 242 6.61 -4.97 -1.62
CA GLY A 242 5.48 -4.45 -2.39
C GLY A 242 5.88 -3.55 -3.56
N SER A 243 7.13 -3.07 -3.59
CA SER A 243 7.59 -2.08 -4.57
C SER A 243 8.06 -2.72 -5.86
N ALA A 244 7.82 -2.04 -6.98
CA ALA A 244 8.24 -2.51 -8.29
C ALA A 244 9.76 -2.45 -8.46
N ALA A 245 10.29 -3.24 -9.40
CA ALA A 245 11.65 -3.04 -9.90
C ALA A 245 11.84 -1.60 -10.41
N ASN A 246 13.08 -1.13 -10.37
CA ASN A 246 13.49 0.22 -10.72
C ASN A 246 12.82 1.32 -9.87
N SER A 247 12.73 1.09 -8.56
CA SER A 247 12.19 2.08 -7.62
C SER A 247 13.13 2.32 -6.45
N VAL A 248 12.99 3.49 -5.81
CA VAL A 248 13.64 3.84 -4.56
C VAL A 248 12.59 3.94 -3.48
N VAL A 249 12.80 3.23 -2.37
CA VAL A 249 11.85 3.13 -1.27
C VAL A 249 12.53 3.64 -0.01
N ALA A 250 11.95 4.62 0.67
CA ALA A 250 12.41 5.04 2.00
C ALA A 250 11.33 4.82 3.05
N PHE A 251 11.67 4.11 4.12
CA PHE A 251 10.79 3.82 5.25
C PHE A 251 11.60 3.43 6.48
N GLN A 252 10.99 3.46 7.66
CA GLN A 252 11.60 2.88 8.86
C GLN A 252 11.44 1.36 8.84
N ALA A 253 12.53 0.65 8.55
CA ALA A 253 12.53 -0.81 8.61
C ALA A 253 12.62 -1.28 10.05
N ARG A 254 11.78 -2.24 10.45
CA ARG A 254 11.88 -2.85 11.78
C ARG A 254 12.84 -4.04 11.74
N MET A 255 14.15 -3.78 11.66
CA MET A 255 15.20 -4.77 11.93
C MET A 255 16.51 -4.10 12.39
N PRO A 256 17.19 -4.60 13.45
CA PRO A 256 16.71 -5.37 14.60
C PRO A 256 16.65 -4.47 15.86
N ALA A 257 15.56 -3.69 16.00
CA ALA A 257 15.22 -2.83 17.16
C ALA A 257 15.66 -1.36 17.15
N LYS A 258 16.19 -0.81 16.04
CA LYS A 258 16.47 0.63 15.92
C LYS A 258 15.36 1.37 15.14
N PRO A 259 15.06 2.64 15.47
CA PRO A 259 14.10 3.47 14.73
C PRO A 259 14.65 4.02 13.40
N ASP A 260 15.74 3.44 12.90
CA ASP A 260 16.50 3.91 11.75
C ASP A 260 15.64 3.93 10.49
N TRP A 261 15.96 4.89 9.62
CA TRP A 261 15.38 4.97 8.30
C TRP A 261 16.24 4.21 7.32
N TYR A 262 15.61 3.47 6.42
CA TYR A 262 16.31 2.79 5.34
C TYR A 262 15.86 3.32 4.00
N VAL A 263 16.83 3.50 3.09
CA VAL A 263 16.61 3.83 1.68
C VAL A 263 17.08 2.65 0.85
N PHE A 264 16.14 1.96 0.22
CA PHE A 264 16.40 0.83 -0.67
C PHE A 264 16.28 1.26 -2.13
N VAL A 265 17.22 0.82 -2.96
CA VAL A 265 17.13 0.89 -4.42
C VAL A 265 16.77 -0.50 -4.92
N VAL A 266 15.53 -0.68 -5.36
CA VAL A 266 15.00 -1.96 -5.84
C VAL A 266 15.37 -2.13 -7.31
N HIS A 267 16.29 -3.04 -7.59
CA HIS A 267 16.73 -3.37 -8.95
C HIS A 267 15.86 -4.42 -9.60
N SER A 268 15.41 -5.40 -8.82
CA SER A 268 14.59 -6.50 -9.32
C SER A 268 13.58 -6.96 -8.27
N ARG A 269 12.44 -7.44 -8.76
CA ARG A 269 11.43 -8.15 -7.97
C ARG A 269 11.01 -9.39 -8.74
N GLY A 270 11.10 -10.55 -8.10
CA GLY A 270 10.74 -11.84 -8.67
C GLY A 270 9.64 -12.50 -7.88
N THR A 271 8.74 -13.23 -8.57
CA THR A 271 7.65 -13.99 -7.93
C THR A 271 7.60 -15.46 -8.35
N ASP A 272 8.52 -15.88 -9.23
CA ASP A 272 8.41 -17.16 -9.93
C ASP A 272 9.46 -18.19 -9.51
N LYS A 273 10.53 -17.73 -8.86
CA LYS A 273 11.67 -18.55 -8.48
C LYS A 273 11.94 -18.45 -6.99
N ALA A 274 12.14 -19.61 -6.35
CA ALA A 274 12.62 -19.64 -4.98
C ALA A 274 14.00 -18.97 -4.90
N VAL A 275 14.20 -18.18 -3.85
CA VAL A 275 15.51 -17.59 -3.54
C VAL A 275 16.38 -18.68 -2.91
N PRO A 276 17.65 -18.83 -3.35
CA PRO A 276 18.60 -19.67 -2.64
C PRO A 276 18.67 -19.25 -1.17
N ALA A 277 18.38 -20.18 -0.27
CA ALA A 277 18.31 -19.90 1.16
C ALA A 277 19.72 -19.67 1.72
N ASP A 278 20.01 -18.44 2.14
CA ASP A 278 21.11 -18.11 3.04
C ASP A 278 20.68 -18.30 4.51
N GLN A 279 19.37 -18.29 4.78
CA GLN A 279 18.73 -18.57 6.07
C GLN A 279 17.58 -19.57 5.93
N GLU A 280 17.25 -20.25 7.03
CA GLU A 280 16.11 -21.17 7.07
C GLU A 280 14.78 -20.42 6.88
N ALA A 281 13.88 -21.00 6.08
CA ALA A 281 12.57 -20.41 5.83
C ALA A 281 11.74 -20.40 7.12
N GLN A 282 11.21 -19.23 7.46
CA GLN A 282 10.39 -19.05 8.65
C GLN A 282 8.93 -19.43 8.37
N GLN A 283 8.26 -20.01 9.36
CA GLN A 283 6.83 -20.32 9.27
C GLN A 283 6.01 -19.10 9.72
N PRO A 284 5.25 -18.44 8.81
CA PRO A 284 4.47 -17.27 9.17
C PRO A 284 3.21 -17.63 9.96
N THR A 285 2.86 -16.82 10.95
CA THR A 285 1.53 -16.86 11.58
C THR A 285 0.46 -16.36 10.62
N ASP A 286 -0.82 -16.64 10.93
CA ASP A 286 -1.93 -16.13 10.11
C ASP A 286 -1.95 -14.60 10.03
N GLN A 287 -1.65 -13.91 11.14
CA GLN A 287 -1.53 -12.45 11.15
C GLN A 287 -0.40 -11.95 10.25
N GLN A 288 0.75 -12.64 10.25
CA GLN A 288 1.86 -12.30 9.35
C GLN A 288 1.48 -12.55 7.88
N LEU A 289 0.79 -13.66 7.59
CA LEU A 289 0.30 -13.94 6.24
C LEU A 289 -0.69 -12.87 5.75
N THR A 290 -1.64 -12.45 6.57
CA THR A 290 -2.56 -11.35 6.23
C THR A 290 -1.79 -10.07 5.96
N SER A 291 -0.82 -9.72 6.81
CA SER A 291 -0.02 -8.50 6.67
C SER A 291 0.86 -8.51 5.40
N ILE A 292 1.43 -9.67 5.07
CA ILE A 292 2.15 -9.90 3.80
C ILE A 292 1.17 -9.82 2.61
N GLY A 293 -0.03 -10.39 2.75
CA GLY A 293 -1.09 -10.33 1.75
C GLY A 293 -1.50 -8.89 1.43
N THR A 294 -1.80 -8.08 2.46
CA THR A 294 -2.06 -6.64 2.30
C THR A 294 -0.90 -5.93 1.61
N ARG A 295 0.36 -6.27 1.95
CA ARG A 295 1.53 -5.70 1.28
C ARG A 295 1.59 -6.06 -0.20
N LEU A 296 1.24 -7.29 -0.54
CA LEU A 296 1.17 -7.77 -1.92
C LEU A 296 0.04 -7.13 -2.73
N LEU A 297 -0.87 -6.37 -2.13
CA LEU A 297 -1.85 -5.54 -2.86
C LEU A 297 -1.21 -4.29 -3.50
N GLN A 298 -0.02 -3.89 -3.07
CA GLN A 298 0.64 -2.66 -3.53
C GLN A 298 0.81 -2.57 -5.07
N PRO A 299 1.25 -3.63 -5.79
CA PRO A 299 1.36 -3.60 -7.25
C PRO A 299 0.03 -3.36 -7.97
N TYR A 300 -1.09 -3.73 -7.35
CA TYR A 300 -2.43 -3.59 -7.91
C TYR A 300 -2.98 -2.15 -7.84
N LEU A 301 -2.31 -1.25 -7.09
CA LEU A 301 -2.60 0.18 -7.10
C LEU A 301 -2.35 0.81 -8.47
N ALA A 302 -1.31 0.35 -9.17
CA ALA A 302 -1.02 0.79 -10.52
C ALA A 302 -2.15 0.30 -11.45
N GLY A 303 -2.89 1.25 -12.04
CA GLY A 303 -4.08 0.94 -12.84
C GLY A 303 -5.36 0.73 -12.04
N ALA A 304 -5.34 0.88 -10.70
CA ALA A 304 -6.57 0.94 -9.89
C ALA A 304 -7.33 2.25 -10.08
N GLY A 305 -6.76 3.28 -10.68
CA GLY A 305 -7.43 4.58 -10.82
C GLY A 305 -7.82 5.19 -9.47
N LEU A 306 -7.07 4.88 -8.40
CA LEU A 306 -7.34 5.32 -7.04
C LEU A 306 -7.39 6.85 -6.98
N ARG A 307 -8.52 7.37 -6.52
CA ARG A 307 -8.74 8.81 -6.29
C ARG A 307 -9.39 9.00 -4.94
N VAL A 308 -8.62 9.51 -3.98
CA VAL A 308 -9.10 9.81 -2.63
C VAL A 308 -9.55 11.26 -2.56
N ASN A 309 -10.67 11.51 -1.88
CA ASN A 309 -11.10 12.88 -1.60
C ASN A 309 -10.12 13.55 -0.61
N PRO A 310 -9.61 14.77 -0.91
CA PRO A 310 -8.63 15.45 -0.06
C PRO A 310 -9.05 15.62 1.40
N ARG A 311 -10.35 15.62 1.71
CA ARG A 311 -10.86 15.64 3.09
C ARG A 311 -10.35 14.47 3.94
N TYR A 312 -10.10 13.32 3.33
CA TYR A 312 -9.55 12.12 4.01
C TYR A 312 -8.03 12.00 3.86
N GLY A 313 -7.37 12.98 3.24
CA GLY A 313 -5.93 13.03 3.10
C GLY A 313 -5.41 12.37 1.83
N VAL A 314 -4.24 11.74 1.93
CA VAL A 314 -3.49 11.16 0.81
C VAL A 314 -3.22 9.68 1.05
N TRP A 315 -3.25 8.90 -0.02
CA TRP A 315 -2.85 7.49 0.03
C TRP A 315 -1.34 7.38 0.27
N ASP A 316 -0.98 6.76 1.38
CA ASP A 316 0.37 6.39 1.75
C ASP A 316 0.63 4.95 1.31
N VAL A 317 1.33 4.79 0.19
CA VAL A 317 1.69 3.48 -0.37
C VAL A 317 2.61 2.69 0.56
N VAL A 318 3.45 3.38 1.33
CA VAL A 318 4.34 2.72 2.30
C VAL A 318 3.52 2.17 3.46
N GLY A 319 2.62 2.97 4.01
CA GLY A 319 1.72 2.54 5.06
C GLY A 319 0.61 1.58 4.62
N MET A 320 0.28 1.51 3.31
CA MET A 320 -1.00 0.98 2.81
C MET A 320 -2.19 1.56 3.61
N ASN A 321 -2.14 2.89 3.79
CA ASN A 321 -3.02 3.64 4.69
C ASN A 321 -3.30 5.04 4.11
N LEU A 322 -4.24 5.77 4.71
CA LEU A 322 -4.43 7.21 4.50
C LEU A 322 -3.66 8.02 5.54
N ALA A 323 -2.76 8.87 5.05
CA ALA A 323 -2.12 9.91 5.84
C ALA A 323 -2.93 11.22 5.72
N PRO A 324 -2.99 12.06 6.78
CA PRO A 324 -3.71 13.33 6.69
C PRO A 324 -3.15 14.28 5.61
N ASN A 325 -1.85 14.17 5.30
CA ASN A 325 -1.18 14.92 4.24
C ASN A 325 0.12 14.20 3.84
N GLN A 326 0.84 14.74 2.85
CA GLN A 326 2.08 14.14 2.35
C GLN A 326 3.19 14.08 3.42
N ASP A 327 3.24 15.03 4.35
CA ASP A 327 4.26 15.08 5.40
C ASP A 327 4.06 14.03 6.49
N ALA A 328 2.83 13.53 6.64
CA ALA A 328 2.48 12.50 7.61
C ALA A 328 2.57 11.06 7.06
N THR A 329 3.03 10.89 5.82
CA THR A 329 3.29 9.56 5.23
C THR A 329 4.41 8.83 5.95
N LYS A 330 4.28 7.51 6.05
CA LYS A 330 5.24 6.58 6.69
C LYS A 330 6.50 6.35 5.88
N GLY A 331 6.55 6.84 4.64
CA GLY A 331 7.69 6.73 3.76
C GLY A 331 7.42 7.26 2.36
N THR A 332 8.30 6.93 1.42
CA THR A 332 8.11 7.26 0.00
C THR A 332 8.54 6.11 -0.89
N VAL A 333 7.91 6.02 -2.07
CA VAL A 333 8.30 5.15 -3.17
C VAL A 333 8.41 6.02 -4.42
N LEU A 334 9.58 6.05 -5.03
CA LEU A 334 9.90 6.90 -6.18
C LEU A 334 10.41 6.04 -7.34
N PRO A 335 9.98 6.27 -8.59
CA PRO A 335 10.57 5.60 -9.73
C PRO A 335 12.01 6.10 -9.99
N LEU A 336 12.91 5.21 -10.41
CA LEU A 336 14.23 5.63 -10.91
C LEU A 336 14.09 6.33 -12.26
N ARG A 337 14.69 7.51 -12.38
CA ARG A 337 14.69 8.27 -13.64
C ARG A 337 15.42 7.49 -14.74
N GLY A 338 14.80 7.43 -15.93
CA GLY A 338 15.38 6.77 -17.10
C GLY A 338 15.21 5.25 -17.12
N ALA A 339 14.60 4.66 -16.09
CA ALA A 339 14.22 3.26 -16.13
C ALA A 339 12.94 3.07 -16.96
N ALA A 340 12.89 2.00 -17.76
CA ALA A 340 11.64 1.57 -18.37
C ALA A 340 10.63 1.21 -17.27
N PRO A 341 9.31 1.43 -17.49
CA PRO A 341 8.30 0.93 -16.57
C PRO A 341 8.53 -0.56 -16.34
N ALA A 342 8.55 -1.00 -15.09
CA ALA A 342 8.67 -2.42 -14.77
C ALA A 342 7.56 -3.19 -15.51
N GLN A 343 7.94 -4.08 -16.42
CA GLN A 343 7.03 -5.11 -16.90
C GLN A 343 6.78 -6.03 -15.70
N GLN A 344 5.54 -6.02 -15.21
CA GLN A 344 5.07 -6.92 -14.16
C GLN A 344 4.88 -8.33 -14.72
#